data_AF-A0A7C1A8G9-F1
#
_entry.id   AF-A0A7C1A8G9-F1
#
_cell.length_a   1.000
_cell.length_b   1.000
_cell.length_c   1.000
_cell.angle_alpha   90.00
_cell.angle_beta   90.00
_cell.angle_gamma   90.00
#
_symmetry.space_group_name_H-M   'P 1'
#
loop_
_entity.id
_entity.type
_entity.pdbx_description
1 polymer ?
#
loop_
_entity_poly.entity_id
_entity_poly.type
_entity_poly.pdbx_seq_one_letter_code
_entity_poly.pdbx_strand_id
1 'polypeptide(L)'
;MSDQVRRPIPVTVNGSIYLRPESHGQRILFGSVLAEDESERVDPDNYRTSVDAAFKDIKIHALHHRIPALPHKGAVTGIAGLYTVNEQDVHPILGPTELEGWFVANGFSGHGFKLAPMIGSMIAQEITGERASYDTDVPISFLGVNRDPLAVDHRSVLA
;
A
#
# COMPACT_ATOMS: atom_id res chain seq x y z
N MET A 1 -16.53 -27.04 -19.30
CA MET A 1 -15.43 -26.37 -20.03
C MET A 1 -14.85 -25.33 -19.08
N SER A 2 -13.54 -25.39 -18.86
CA SER A 2 -12.82 -24.66 -17.82
C SER A 2 -12.69 -23.18 -18.20
N ASP A 3 -13.52 -22.33 -17.58
CA ASP A 3 -13.38 -20.85 -17.57
C ASP A 3 -12.20 -20.43 -16.66
N GLN A 4 -11.03 -21.03 -16.87
CA GLN A 4 -9.81 -20.54 -16.26
C GLN A 4 -9.33 -19.34 -17.07
N VAL A 5 -9.32 -18.17 -16.44
CA VAL A 5 -8.57 -17.01 -16.92
C VAL A 5 -7.10 -17.42 -16.98
N ARG A 6 -6.64 -17.83 -18.18
CA ARG A 6 -5.27 -18.27 -18.40
C ARG A 6 -4.35 -17.05 -18.55
N ARG A 7 -3.27 -17.04 -17.75
CA ARG A 7 -2.12 -16.09 -17.74
C ARG A 7 -2.33 -14.89 -16.81
N PRO A 8 -1.26 -14.38 -16.14
CA PRO A 8 -1.43 -13.52 -14.98
C PRO A 8 -2.14 -12.25 -15.44
N ILE A 9 -3.31 -11.94 -14.84
CA ILE A 9 -3.83 -10.58 -14.97
C ILE A 9 -2.80 -9.72 -14.24
N PRO A 10 -2.03 -8.88 -14.93
CA PRO A 10 -1.09 -7.99 -14.26
C PRO A 10 -1.88 -7.06 -13.33
N VAL A 11 -1.24 -6.57 -12.28
CA VAL A 11 -1.81 -5.46 -11.50
C VAL A 11 -2.10 -4.34 -12.48
N THR A 12 -3.38 -4.11 -12.77
CA THR A 12 -3.81 -3.13 -13.75
C THR A 12 -4.36 -1.95 -12.99
N VAL A 13 -3.66 -0.82 -13.07
CA VAL A 13 -4.13 0.47 -12.54
C VAL A 13 -4.79 1.22 -13.68
N ASN A 14 -6.08 1.50 -13.60
CA ASN A 14 -6.77 2.36 -14.56
C ASN A 14 -7.97 3.06 -13.92
N GLY A 15 -7.97 4.39 -13.99
CA GLY A 15 -9.13 5.27 -13.76
C GLY A 15 -9.66 5.37 -12.33
N SER A 16 -9.61 4.30 -11.52
CA SER A 16 -10.07 4.31 -10.13
C SER A 16 -9.77 3.02 -9.34
N ILE A 17 -9.31 1.94 -10.00
CA ILE A 17 -9.06 0.66 -9.33
C ILE A 17 -7.77 -0.02 -9.76
N TYR A 18 -7.23 -0.84 -8.87
CA TYR A 18 -6.25 -1.88 -9.17
C TYR A 18 -6.87 -3.27 -9.07
N LEU A 19 -6.35 -4.24 -9.83
CA LEU A 19 -6.87 -5.62 -9.89
C LEU A 19 -5.74 -6.63 -9.70
N ARG A 20 -5.93 -7.66 -8.86
CA ARG A 20 -4.98 -8.76 -8.68
C ARG A 20 -5.72 -10.10 -8.61
N PRO A 21 -5.41 -11.09 -9.47
CA PRO A 21 -5.92 -12.45 -9.30
C PRO A 21 -5.42 -13.05 -8.00
N GLU A 22 -6.29 -13.78 -7.32
CA GLU A 22 -5.95 -14.59 -6.15
C GLU A 22 -6.42 -16.03 -6.34
N SER A 23 -5.96 -16.92 -5.47
CA SER A 23 -6.41 -18.31 -5.41
C SER A 23 -6.35 -19.02 -6.78
N HIS A 24 -5.25 -18.86 -7.51
CA HIS A 24 -5.07 -19.43 -8.86
C HIS A 24 -6.16 -18.99 -9.88
N GLY A 25 -6.65 -17.75 -9.75
CA GLY A 25 -7.65 -17.16 -10.65
C GLY A 25 -9.11 -17.45 -10.27
N GLN A 26 -9.36 -18.07 -9.11
CA GLN A 26 -10.71 -18.29 -8.59
C GLN A 26 -11.30 -17.05 -7.92
N ARG A 27 -10.46 -16.09 -7.55
CA ARG A 27 -10.86 -14.82 -6.93
C ARG A 27 -10.13 -13.67 -7.61
N ILE A 28 -10.77 -12.50 -7.57
CA ILE A 28 -10.16 -11.24 -7.98
C ILE A 28 -10.18 -10.34 -6.76
N LEU A 29 -9.00 -9.93 -6.31
CA LEU A 29 -8.87 -8.81 -5.40
C LEU A 29 -8.88 -7.54 -6.23
N PHE A 30 -9.68 -6.57 -5.82
CA PHE A 30 -9.67 -5.24 -6.41
C PHE A 30 -9.78 -4.20 -5.29
N GLY A 31 -9.14 -3.06 -5.48
CA GLY A 31 -9.13 -1.97 -4.52
C GLY A 31 -9.07 -0.63 -5.25
N SER A 32 -9.25 0.45 -4.49
CA SER A 32 -9.19 1.79 -5.06
C SER A 32 -7.76 2.27 -5.28
N VAL A 33 -7.63 3.29 -6.12
CA VAL A 33 -6.39 4.06 -6.33
C VAL A 33 -6.61 5.56 -6.17
N LEU A 34 -7.81 5.96 -5.76
CA LEU A 34 -8.18 7.37 -5.64
C LEU A 34 -7.76 7.88 -4.27
N ALA A 35 -7.07 9.02 -4.25
CA ALA A 35 -6.60 9.65 -3.02
C ALA A 35 -7.75 9.98 -2.04
N GLU A 36 -8.94 10.32 -2.56
CA GLU A 36 -10.12 10.59 -1.72
C GLU A 36 -10.54 9.39 -0.87
N ASP A 37 -10.39 8.16 -1.40
CA ASP A 37 -10.76 6.92 -0.70
C ASP A 37 -9.77 6.56 0.42
N GLU A 38 -8.60 7.20 0.45
CA GLU A 38 -7.54 7.00 1.45
C GLU A 38 -7.44 8.19 2.42
N SER A 39 -8.27 9.22 2.23
CA SER A 39 -8.18 10.49 2.95
C SER A 39 -8.99 10.54 4.26
N GLU A 40 -9.84 9.53 4.50
CA GLU A 40 -10.67 9.47 5.70
C GLU A 40 -9.80 9.34 6.96
N ARG A 41 -10.05 10.21 7.94
CA ARG A 41 -9.41 10.14 9.26
C ARG A 41 -10.39 9.56 10.27
N VAL A 42 -9.95 8.51 10.95
CA VAL A 42 -10.73 7.77 11.94
C VAL A 42 -9.90 7.55 13.20
N ASP A 43 -10.58 7.20 14.29
CA ASP A 43 -9.92 6.72 15.51
C ASP A 43 -9.27 5.35 15.23
N PRO A 44 -7.94 5.20 15.38
CA PRO A 44 -7.27 3.93 15.10
C PRO A 44 -7.72 2.79 16.01
N ASP A 45 -8.24 3.10 17.20
CA ASP A 45 -8.76 2.11 18.14
C ASP A 45 -10.26 1.81 17.91
N ASN A 46 -10.94 2.62 17.09
CA ASN A 46 -12.37 2.52 16.85
C ASN A 46 -12.76 2.93 15.42
N TYR A 47 -12.44 2.08 14.45
CA TYR A 47 -12.82 2.26 13.06
C TYR A 47 -13.52 1.03 12.47
N ARG A 48 -14.20 1.24 11.35
CA ARG A 48 -14.86 0.15 10.61
C ARG A 48 -13.83 -0.62 9.80
N THR A 49 -13.70 -1.92 10.06
CA THR A 49 -12.80 -2.84 9.34
C THR A 49 -13.44 -3.52 8.12
N SER A 50 -14.70 -3.18 7.83
CA SER A 50 -15.47 -3.67 6.69
C SER A 50 -15.74 -2.56 5.68
N VAL A 51 -15.87 -2.97 4.42
CA VAL A 51 -16.18 -2.05 3.32
C VAL A 51 -17.64 -1.60 3.40
N ASP A 52 -17.89 -0.30 3.23
CA ASP A 52 -19.25 0.22 3.17
C ASP A 52 -19.94 -0.14 1.84
N ALA A 53 -21.28 -0.09 1.85
CA ALA A 53 -22.06 -0.52 0.70
C ALA A 53 -21.86 0.38 -0.53
N ALA A 54 -21.72 1.70 -0.33
CA ALA A 54 -21.61 2.66 -1.41
C ALA A 54 -20.26 2.52 -2.14
N PHE A 55 -19.16 2.45 -1.39
CA PHE A 55 -17.83 2.17 -1.92
C PHE A 55 -17.83 0.86 -2.69
N LYS A 56 -18.36 -0.21 -2.10
CA LYS A 56 -18.44 -1.53 -2.75
C LYS A 56 -19.15 -1.42 -4.11
N ASP A 57 -20.32 -0.78 -4.16
CA ASP A 57 -21.11 -0.67 -5.39
C ASP A 57 -20.35 0.14 -6.46
N ILE A 58 -19.75 1.27 -6.09
CA ILE A 58 -18.92 2.09 -7.00
C ILE A 58 -17.75 1.28 -7.56
N LYS A 59 -17.03 0.53 -6.73
CA LYS A 59 -15.87 -0.25 -7.19
C LYS A 59 -16.26 -1.48 -8.01
N ILE A 60 -17.40 -2.12 -7.72
CA ILE A 60 -17.97 -3.17 -8.58
C ILE A 60 -18.33 -2.61 -9.96
N HIS A 61 -18.92 -1.41 -10.03
CA HIS A 61 -19.20 -0.76 -11.30
C HIS A 61 -17.92 -0.49 -12.10
N ALA A 62 -16.87 0.03 -11.46
CA ALA A 62 -15.57 0.22 -12.11
C ALA A 62 -14.97 -1.11 -12.62
N LEU A 63 -15.10 -2.19 -11.84
CA LEU A 63 -14.65 -3.53 -12.24
C LEU A 63 -15.38 -4.04 -13.49
N HIS A 64 -16.72 -3.96 -13.52
CA HIS A 64 -17.50 -4.41 -14.68
C HIS A 64 -17.33 -3.51 -15.90
N HIS A 65 -17.11 -2.21 -15.71
CA HIS A 65 -16.72 -1.32 -16.81
C HIS A 65 -15.38 -1.76 -17.41
N ARG A 66 -14.43 -2.21 -16.57
CA ARG A 66 -13.11 -2.67 -17.02
C ARG A 66 -13.14 -4.07 -17.63
N ILE A 67 -13.94 -4.98 -17.09
CA ILE A 67 -14.07 -6.36 -17.56
C ILE A 67 -15.57 -6.65 -17.81
N PRO A 68 -16.14 -6.19 -18.95
CA PRO A 68 -17.56 -6.36 -19.25
C PRO A 68 -18.00 -7.82 -19.33
N ALA A 69 -17.08 -8.73 -19.68
CA ALA A 69 -17.33 -10.17 -19.73
C ALA A 69 -17.26 -10.87 -18.36
N LEU A 70 -16.91 -10.16 -17.28
CA LEU A 70 -16.83 -10.75 -15.95
C LEU A 70 -18.24 -11.16 -15.50
N PRO A 71 -18.49 -12.43 -15.18
CA PRO A 71 -19.80 -12.87 -14.73
C PRO A 71 -20.21 -12.16 -13.44
N HIS A 72 -21.47 -11.74 -13.35
CA HIS A 72 -22.09 -11.26 -12.11
C HIS A 72 -22.42 -12.43 -11.17
N LYS A 73 -21.39 -13.15 -10.73
CA LYS A 73 -21.52 -14.34 -9.88
C LYS A 73 -20.48 -14.31 -8.77
N GLY A 74 -20.88 -14.72 -7.57
CA GLY A 74 -20.02 -14.79 -6.40
C GLY A 74 -20.38 -13.76 -5.34
N ALA A 75 -19.88 -13.99 -4.12
CA ALA A 75 -20.02 -13.05 -3.01
C ALA A 75 -18.90 -12.02 -3.08
N VAL A 76 -19.25 -10.75 -2.94
CA VAL A 76 -18.27 -9.66 -2.79
C VAL A 76 -18.09 -9.42 -1.30
N THR A 77 -16.88 -9.67 -0.82
CA THR A 77 -16.43 -9.39 0.54
C THR A 77 -15.20 -8.50 0.47
N GLY A 78 -14.96 -7.71 1.51
CA GLY A 78 -13.78 -6.86 1.56
C GLY A 78 -13.39 -6.55 3.00
N ILE A 79 -12.20 -5.98 3.14
CA ILE A 79 -11.64 -5.49 4.38
C ILE A 79 -11.26 -4.03 4.21
N ALA A 80 -11.28 -3.28 5.30
CA ALA A 80 -10.72 -1.94 5.41
C ALA A 80 -9.59 -1.96 6.44
N GLY A 81 -8.54 -1.19 6.19
CA GLY A 81 -7.37 -1.07 7.05
C GLY A 81 -6.80 0.34 6.98
N LEU A 82 -5.99 0.70 7.97
CA LEU A 82 -5.45 2.05 8.11
C LEU A 82 -4.03 2.15 7.54
N TYR A 83 -3.76 3.27 6.88
CA TYR A 83 -2.40 3.67 6.52
C TYR A 83 -1.84 4.64 7.55
N THR A 84 -0.57 4.45 7.92
CA THR A 84 0.21 5.51 8.53
C THR A 84 0.80 6.37 7.41
N VAL A 85 0.18 7.53 7.18
CA VAL A 85 0.53 8.42 6.07
C VAL A 85 1.46 9.53 6.56
N ASN A 86 2.58 9.71 5.86
CA ASN A 86 3.40 10.91 5.96
C ASN A 86 2.84 11.96 5.00
N GLU A 87 2.15 12.97 5.52
CA GLU A 87 1.50 13.99 4.70
C GLU A 87 2.46 15.01 4.09
N GLN A 88 3.72 15.05 4.56
CA GLN A 88 4.71 16.00 4.06
C GLN A 88 5.19 15.64 2.66
N ASP A 89 5.43 14.35 2.39
CA ASP A 89 5.96 13.89 1.11
C ASP A 89 5.69 12.41 0.78
N VAL A 90 4.81 11.74 1.52
CA VAL A 90 4.39 10.34 1.30
C VAL A 90 5.51 9.28 1.34
N HIS A 91 6.69 9.62 1.86
CA HIS A 91 7.79 8.68 2.06
C HIS A 91 7.90 8.23 3.54
N PRO A 92 8.39 7.01 3.80
CA PRO A 92 8.64 6.53 5.14
C PRO A 92 9.58 7.43 5.95
N ILE A 93 9.41 7.39 7.27
CA ILE A 93 10.27 8.04 8.26
C ILE A 93 10.95 6.95 9.07
N LEU A 94 12.28 6.92 9.01
CA LEU A 94 13.15 5.86 9.53
C LEU A 94 14.21 6.43 10.48
N GLY A 95 14.77 5.54 11.30
CA GLY A 95 16.04 5.79 12.01
C GLY A 95 15.87 6.13 13.49
N PRO A 96 16.98 6.53 14.14
CA PRO A 96 16.98 6.82 15.56
C PRO A 96 16.21 8.11 15.87
N THR A 97 15.63 8.17 17.06
CA THR A 97 15.04 9.39 17.62
C THR A 97 16.00 10.04 18.62
N GLU A 98 15.57 11.15 19.23
CA GLU A 98 16.31 11.79 20.31
C GLU A 98 16.39 10.92 21.59
N LEU A 99 15.54 9.90 21.69
CA LEU A 99 15.58 8.94 22.79
C LEU A 99 16.57 7.81 22.47
N GLU A 100 17.55 7.62 23.36
CA GLU A 100 18.59 6.61 23.22
C GLU A 100 17.98 5.20 23.04
N GLY A 101 18.44 4.51 22.00
CA GLY A 101 17.97 3.15 21.67
C GLY A 101 16.58 3.08 21.06
N TRP A 102 15.89 4.20 20.84
CA TRP A 102 14.55 4.23 20.24
C TRP A 102 14.62 4.55 18.75
N PHE A 103 14.23 3.57 17.93
CA PHE A 103 14.17 3.66 16.48
C PHE A 103 12.73 3.67 15.98
N VAL A 104 12.50 4.38 14.88
CA VAL A 104 11.19 4.38 14.20
C VAL A 104 11.32 3.84 12.78
N ALA A 105 10.27 3.16 12.34
CA ALA A 105 9.99 2.84 10.95
C ALA A 105 8.49 3.02 10.75
N ASN A 106 8.08 4.19 10.25
CA ASN A 106 6.68 4.59 10.17
C ASN A 106 6.40 5.45 8.92
N GLY A 107 5.16 5.90 8.72
CA GLY A 107 4.81 6.85 7.66
C GLY A 107 4.85 6.26 6.26
N PHE A 108 4.64 4.95 6.12
CA PHE A 108 4.82 4.24 4.86
C PHE A 108 3.86 4.68 3.75
N SER A 109 2.77 5.37 4.09
CA SER A 109 1.86 5.99 3.10
C SER A 109 1.38 4.98 2.05
N GLY A 110 0.95 3.80 2.48
CA GLY A 110 0.50 2.71 1.62
C GLY A 110 1.59 1.94 0.86
N HIS A 111 2.86 2.36 0.94
CA HIS A 111 4.00 1.70 0.29
C HIS A 111 4.66 0.58 1.11
N GLY A 112 4.16 0.32 2.32
CA GLY A 112 4.82 -0.54 3.31
C GLY A 112 5.13 -1.93 2.78
N PHE A 113 4.20 -2.57 2.09
CA PHE A 113 4.38 -3.94 1.61
C PHE A 113 5.55 -4.09 0.64
N LYS A 114 5.71 -3.16 -0.32
CA LYS A 114 6.78 -3.23 -1.33
C LYS A 114 8.14 -2.78 -0.77
N LEU A 115 8.14 -1.90 0.23
CA LEU A 115 9.37 -1.33 0.80
C LEU A 115 9.88 -2.10 2.03
N ALA A 116 9.04 -2.89 2.70
CA ALA A 116 9.36 -3.56 3.95
C ALA A 116 10.70 -4.34 3.95
N PRO A 117 11.07 -5.12 2.91
CA PRO A 117 12.33 -5.85 2.91
C PRO A 117 13.56 -4.93 3.02
N MET A 118 13.60 -3.86 2.22
CA MET A 118 14.72 -2.93 2.25
C MET A 118 14.73 -2.05 3.49
N ILE A 119 13.56 -1.62 3.96
CA ILE A 119 13.46 -0.81 5.17
C ILE A 119 13.89 -1.60 6.41
N GLY A 120 13.52 -2.88 6.50
CA GLY A 120 13.98 -3.76 7.57
C GLY A 120 15.50 -3.93 7.56
N SER A 121 16.09 -4.10 6.38
CA SER A 121 17.56 -4.16 6.20
C SER A 121 18.24 -2.86 6.63
N MET A 122 17.74 -1.69 6.19
CA MET A 122 18.29 -0.38 6.59
C MET A 122 18.27 -0.17 8.11
N ILE A 123 17.17 -0.52 8.77
CA ILE A 123 17.04 -0.40 10.23
C ILE A 123 18.00 -1.37 10.94
N ALA A 124 18.11 -2.62 10.46
CA ALA A 124 19.02 -3.59 11.04
C ALA A 124 20.48 -3.14 10.93
N GLN A 125 20.89 -2.65 9.75
CA GLN A 125 22.23 -2.11 9.51
C GLN A 125 22.54 -0.94 10.44
N GLU A 126 21.60 -0.03 10.66
CA GLU A 126 21.79 1.12 11.56
C GLU A 126 21.93 0.69 13.03
N ILE A 127 21.17 -0.32 13.46
CA ILE A 127 21.19 -0.82 14.83
C ILE A 127 22.46 -1.64 15.12
N THR A 128 22.90 -2.49 14.19
CA THR A 128 24.02 -3.41 14.42
C THR A 128 25.36 -2.83 13.99
N GLY A 129 25.36 -1.86 13.07
CA GLY A 129 26.56 -1.40 12.38
C GLY A 129 27.13 -2.40 11.38
N GLU A 130 26.45 -3.53 11.14
CA GLU A 130 26.87 -4.58 10.22
C GLU A 130 26.17 -4.43 8.87
N ARG A 131 26.89 -4.78 7.80
CA ARG A 131 26.35 -4.71 6.43
C ARG A 131 26.21 -6.09 5.79
N ALA A 132 25.03 -6.38 5.26
CA ALA A 132 24.73 -7.55 4.45
C ALA A 132 24.98 -7.29 2.95
N SER A 133 25.09 -8.37 2.16
CA SER A 133 25.40 -8.30 0.73
C SER A 133 24.29 -7.71 -0.14
N TYR A 134 23.07 -7.61 0.38
CA TYR A 134 21.88 -7.09 -0.31
C TYR A 134 21.46 -5.71 0.21
N ASP A 135 22.22 -5.11 1.12
CA ASP A 135 21.88 -3.80 1.67
C ASP A 135 22.07 -2.70 0.62
N THR A 136 21.12 -1.75 0.63
CA THR A 136 21.20 -0.56 -0.22
C THR A 136 22.37 0.34 0.20
N ASP A 137 22.90 1.11 -0.76
CA ASP A 137 23.86 2.18 -0.47
C ASP A 137 23.16 3.50 -0.08
N VAL A 138 21.83 3.55 -0.09
CA VAL A 138 21.07 4.72 0.34
C VAL A 138 21.24 4.89 1.87
N PRO A 139 21.77 6.03 2.34
CA PRO A 139 21.94 6.23 3.78
C PRO A 139 20.57 6.35 4.47
N ILE A 140 20.43 5.82 5.68
CA ILE A 140 19.16 5.89 6.42
C ILE A 140 18.70 7.33 6.66
N SER A 141 19.63 8.28 6.75
CA SER A 141 19.35 9.70 6.87
C SER A 141 18.54 10.27 5.69
N PHE A 142 18.57 9.63 4.52
CA PHE A 142 17.71 9.99 3.39
C PHE A 142 16.21 9.88 3.73
N LEU A 143 15.86 8.95 4.62
CA LEU A 143 14.50 8.78 5.16
C LEU A 143 14.43 9.13 6.66
N GLY A 144 15.43 9.85 7.18
CA GLY A 144 15.60 10.11 8.61
C GLY A 144 14.46 10.91 9.26
N VAL A 145 14.29 10.77 10.58
CA VAL A 145 13.28 11.51 11.39
C VAL A 145 13.35 13.03 11.21
N ASN A 146 14.56 13.58 11.09
CA ASN A 146 14.82 15.02 11.03
C ASN A 146 15.15 15.52 9.62
N ARG A 147 14.84 14.76 8.58
CA ARG A 147 15.09 15.19 7.21
C ARG A 147 14.11 16.28 6.78
N ASP A 148 14.53 17.13 5.86
CA ASP A 148 13.59 17.99 5.13
C ASP A 148 12.65 17.13 4.27
N PRO A 149 11.39 17.56 4.07
CA PRO A 149 10.48 16.89 3.16
C PRO A 149 11.07 16.78 1.75
N LEU A 150 10.93 15.61 1.12
CA LEU A 150 11.40 15.39 -0.23
C LEU A 150 10.53 16.18 -1.22
N ALA A 151 11.17 16.88 -2.15
CA ALA A 151 10.47 17.55 -3.24
C ALA A 151 9.90 16.48 -4.20
N VAL A 152 8.56 16.38 -4.24
CA VAL A 152 7.84 15.44 -5.09
C VAL A 152 6.82 16.20 -5.96
N ASP A 153 6.78 15.88 -7.25
CA ASP A 153 5.83 16.50 -8.19
C ASP A 153 4.38 16.04 -7.93
N HIS A 154 4.22 14.80 -7.46
CA HIS A 154 2.93 14.19 -7.13
C HIS A 154 3.01 13.41 -5.82
N ARG A 155 1.92 13.42 -5.06
CA ARG A 155 1.75 12.67 -3.82
C ARG A 155 0.68 11.61 -4.03
N SER A 156 1.09 10.37 -4.28
CA SER A 156 0.19 9.24 -4.53
C SER A 156 0.80 7.96 -3.99
N VAL A 157 -0.05 7.05 -3.52
CA VAL A 157 0.32 5.70 -3.06
C VAL A 157 0.65 4.77 -4.25
N LEU A 158 0.16 5.13 -5.42
CA LEU A 158 0.58 4.55 -6.69
C LEU A 158 1.43 5.58 -7.41
N ALA A 159 2.73 5.39 -7.31
CA ALA A 159 3.72 6.10 -8.11
C ALA A 159 3.37 6.07 -9.60
#